data_AF-A0A2D5ZUX7-F1
#
_entry.id   AF-A0A2D5ZUX7-F1
#
_cell.length_a   1.000
_cell.length_b   1.000
_cell.length_c   1.000
_cell.angle_alpha   90.00
_cell.angle_beta   90.00
_cell.angle_gamma   90.00
#
_symmetry.space_group_name_H-M   'P 1'
#
loop_
_entity.id
_entity.type
_entity.pdbx_description
1 polymer ?
#
loop_
_entity_poly.entity_id
_entity_poly.type
_entity_poly.pdbx_seq_one_letter_code
_entity_poly.pdbx_strand_id
1 'polypeptide(L)'
;MSYKNVFVSLKAMMQVMAFFILSLAISTAFGATDVASSQPSKFVLCKNHGQVRSIRVEVADETSNCRAFYTKSGSDRVVGTGQRPENCDRFVDNIKSNLEDASWQCRSVAQAMILRPQPATENAASSDSLIE
;
A
#
# COMPACT_ATOMS: atom_id res chain seq x y z
N MET A 1 -59.53 31.70 16.86
CA MET A 1 -58.93 30.55 16.15
C MET A 1 -57.47 30.86 15.80
N SER A 2 -56.56 30.04 16.34
CA SER A 2 -55.27 29.59 15.79
C SER A 2 -54.42 30.50 14.91
N TYR A 3 -53.66 31.42 15.50
CA TYR A 3 -52.44 31.98 14.88
C TYR A 3 -51.18 31.73 15.72
N LYS A 4 -51.33 31.49 17.04
CA LYS A 4 -50.21 31.18 17.93
C LYS A 4 -49.62 29.78 17.67
N ASN A 5 -50.45 28.79 17.35
CA ASN A 5 -50.00 27.42 17.08
C ASN A 5 -49.30 27.26 15.73
N VAL A 6 -49.64 28.12 14.74
CA VAL A 6 -49.01 28.13 13.42
C VAL A 6 -47.59 28.71 13.51
N PHE A 7 -47.40 29.76 14.31
CA PHE A 7 -46.10 30.41 14.50
C PHE A 7 -45.09 29.53 15.27
N VAL A 8 -45.56 28.72 16.22
CA VAL A 8 -44.73 27.75 16.96
C VAL A 8 -44.29 26.61 16.02
N SER A 9 -45.20 26.13 15.18
CA SER A 9 -44.92 25.06 14.21
C SER A 9 -43.90 25.50 13.15
N LEU A 10 -43.99 26.75 12.67
CA LEU A 10 -43.05 27.29 11.67
C LEU A 10 -41.62 27.49 12.23
N LYS A 11 -41.49 27.93 13.50
CA LYS A 11 -40.19 28.02 14.19
C LYS A 11 -39.58 26.64 14.44
N ALA A 12 -40.37 25.68 14.90
CA ALA A 12 -39.90 24.31 15.11
C ALA A 12 -39.46 23.65 13.79
N MET A 13 -40.20 23.87 12.70
CA MET A 13 -39.88 23.35 11.38
C MET A 13 -38.58 23.96 10.79
N MET A 14 -38.34 25.25 11.00
CA MET A 14 -37.11 25.91 10.54
C MET A 14 -35.87 25.48 11.35
N GLN A 15 -36.05 25.17 12.64
CA GLN A 15 -34.97 24.71 13.52
C GLN A 15 -34.58 23.24 13.24
N VAL A 16 -35.54 22.36 12.94
CA VAL A 16 -35.27 20.96 12.55
C VAL A 16 -34.55 20.88 11.19
N MET A 17 -34.90 21.73 10.22
CA MET A 17 -34.22 21.80 8.92
C MET A 17 -32.76 22.28 9.05
N ALA A 18 -32.47 23.22 9.95
CA ALA A 18 -31.11 23.68 10.21
C ALA A 18 -30.21 22.59 10.82
N PHE A 19 -30.75 21.76 11.71
CA PHE A 19 -30.02 20.60 12.27
C PHE A 19 -29.76 19.52 11.22
N PHE A 20 -30.67 19.32 10.26
CA PHE A 20 -30.49 18.37 9.15
C PHE A 20 -29.42 18.80 8.13
N ILE A 21 -29.27 20.11 7.91
CA ILE A 21 -28.23 20.64 7.02
C ILE A 21 -26.85 20.60 7.72
N LEU A 22 -26.81 20.79 9.04
CA LEU A 22 -25.57 20.72 9.82
C LEU A 22 -25.01 19.28 9.93
N SER A 23 -25.86 18.26 9.94
CA SER A 23 -25.42 16.85 9.94
C SER A 23 -24.94 16.36 8.57
N LEU A 24 -25.38 16.97 7.47
CA LEU A 24 -24.98 16.56 6.12
C LEU A 24 -23.57 17.04 5.72
N ALA A 25 -22.98 17.97 6.47
CA ALA A 25 -21.66 18.56 6.18
C ALA A 25 -20.45 17.75 6.72
N ILE A 26 -20.68 16.68 7.49
CA ILE A 26 -19.60 15.95 8.18
C ILE A 26 -19.07 14.74 7.37
N SER A 27 -19.74 14.33 6.29
CA SER A 27 -19.46 13.05 5.63
C SER A 27 -18.40 13.06 4.51
N THR A 28 -17.68 14.16 4.27
CA THR A 28 -16.76 14.25 3.11
C THR A 28 -15.27 13.97 3.41
N ALA A 29 -14.92 13.51 4.60
CA ALA A 29 -13.54 13.12 4.93
C ALA A 29 -13.30 11.60 4.77
N PHE A 30 -13.42 11.07 3.55
CA PHE A 30 -13.01 9.69 3.25
C PHE A 30 -11.84 9.66 2.26
N GLY A 31 -10.69 9.21 2.75
CA GLY A 31 -9.81 8.31 1.99
C GLY A 31 -8.58 8.90 1.30
N ALA A 32 -7.68 9.58 2.03
CA ALA A 32 -6.27 9.50 1.65
C ALA A 32 -5.79 8.08 2.02
N THR A 33 -5.77 7.18 1.04
CA THR A 33 -5.18 5.86 1.22
C THR A 33 -3.67 6.02 1.14
N ASP A 34 -2.99 5.84 2.27
CA ASP A 34 -1.53 5.82 2.31
C ASP A 34 -1.03 4.60 1.53
N VAL A 35 -0.66 4.81 0.28
CA VAL A 35 0.06 3.80 -0.50
C VAL A 35 1.45 3.70 0.11
N ALA A 36 1.68 2.67 0.91
CA ALA A 36 3.00 2.38 1.46
C ALA A 36 4.00 2.17 0.33
N SER A 37 4.81 3.20 0.06
CA SER A 37 5.86 3.16 -0.94
C SER A 37 7.17 2.76 -0.26
N SER A 38 7.68 1.56 -0.54
CA SER A 38 9.04 1.20 -0.15
C SER A 38 9.99 1.44 -1.31
N GLN A 39 11.07 2.18 -1.07
CA GLN A 39 12.18 2.23 -2.02
C GLN A 39 13.10 1.01 -1.82
N PRO A 40 13.31 0.17 -2.85
CA PRO A 40 14.23 -0.94 -2.76
C PRO A 40 15.68 -0.41 -2.69
N SER A 41 16.54 -1.04 -1.88
CA SER A 41 17.95 -0.64 -1.77
C SER A 41 18.77 -0.96 -3.02
N LYS A 42 18.36 -1.99 -3.76
CA LYS A 42 18.92 -2.37 -5.06
C LYS A 42 17.80 -2.86 -5.97
N PHE A 43 17.78 -2.42 -7.21
CA PHE A 43 16.79 -2.83 -8.20
C PHE A 43 17.45 -3.06 -9.57
N VAL A 44 17.22 -4.23 -10.15
CA VAL A 44 17.74 -4.63 -11.46
C VAL A 44 16.57 -5.05 -12.34
N LEU A 45 16.54 -4.52 -13.56
CA LEU A 45 15.58 -4.90 -14.58
C LEU A 45 16.30 -5.65 -15.70
N CYS A 46 15.83 -6.84 -16.03
CA CYS A 46 16.38 -7.67 -17.10
C CYS A 46 15.32 -7.87 -18.20
N LYS A 47 15.70 -7.69 -19.46
CA LYS A 47 14.83 -7.85 -20.63
C LYS A 47 15.39 -8.87 -21.61
N ASN A 48 14.53 -9.73 -22.16
CA ASN A 48 14.88 -10.64 -23.24
C ASN A 48 13.66 -10.96 -24.11
N HIS A 49 13.76 -10.80 -25.44
CA HIS A 49 12.68 -11.06 -26.41
C HIS A 49 11.27 -10.57 -25.98
N GLY A 50 11.18 -9.37 -25.41
CA GLY A 50 9.91 -8.78 -24.95
C GLY A 50 9.46 -9.21 -23.55
N GLN A 51 10.12 -10.19 -22.94
CA GLN A 51 9.92 -10.54 -21.53
C GLN A 51 10.73 -9.61 -20.63
N VAL A 52 10.13 -9.22 -19.51
CA VAL A 52 10.77 -8.38 -18.48
C VAL A 52 10.75 -9.13 -17.16
N ARG A 53 11.89 -9.11 -16.47
CA ARG A 53 12.06 -9.64 -15.13
C ARG A 53 12.70 -8.57 -14.25
N SER A 54 12.28 -8.50 -13.00
CA SER A 54 12.88 -7.62 -12.00
C SER A 54 13.50 -8.42 -10.88
N ILE A 55 14.60 -7.92 -10.35
CA ILE A 55 15.24 -8.41 -9.14
C ILE A 55 15.37 -7.21 -8.22
N ARG A 56 15.02 -7.35 -6.94
CA ARG A 56 15.11 -6.26 -5.98
C ARG A 56 15.51 -6.74 -4.59
N VAL A 57 16.04 -5.82 -3.80
CA VAL A 57 16.28 -6.03 -2.37
C VAL A 57 15.35 -5.11 -1.59
N GLU A 58 14.62 -5.69 -0.64
CA GLU A 58 13.89 -4.96 0.38
C GLU A 58 14.59 -5.19 1.72
N VAL A 59 14.84 -4.12 2.47
CA VAL A 59 15.33 -4.20 3.84
C VAL A 59 14.12 -4.13 4.77
N ALA A 60 14.02 -5.07 5.72
CA ALA A 60 13.02 -5.01 6.77
C ALA A 60 13.48 -3.99 7.81
N ASP A 61 12.69 -2.93 7.97
CA ASP A 61 13.04 -1.74 8.75
C ASP A 61 13.43 -2.06 10.21
N GLU A 62 12.83 -3.10 10.80
CA GLU A 62 13.00 -3.38 12.24
C GLU A 62 14.16 -4.32 12.60
N THR A 63 14.62 -5.16 11.67
CA THR A 63 15.54 -6.27 12.02
C THR A 63 16.86 -6.25 11.27
N SER A 64 17.09 -5.22 10.44
CA SER A 64 18.22 -5.16 9.49
C SER A 64 18.31 -6.37 8.53
N ASN A 65 17.30 -7.25 8.56
CA ASN A 65 17.21 -8.39 7.67
C ASN A 65 16.80 -7.89 6.28
N CYS A 66 17.41 -8.46 5.25
CA CYS A 66 17.09 -8.17 3.87
C CYS A 66 16.37 -9.37 3.22
N ARG A 67 15.56 -9.07 2.21
CA ARG A 67 14.92 -10.06 1.34
C ARG A 67 15.19 -9.70 -0.11
N ALA A 68 15.71 -10.66 -0.88
CA ALA A 68 15.84 -10.54 -2.32
C ALA A 68 14.60 -11.14 -2.98
N PHE A 69 13.97 -10.37 -3.85
CA PHE A 69 12.81 -10.78 -4.63
C PHE A 69 13.18 -10.86 -6.10
N TYR A 70 12.62 -11.85 -6.78
CA TYR A 70 12.71 -12.04 -8.21
C TYR A 70 11.33 -12.20 -8.80
N THR A 71 11.05 -11.41 -9.83
CA THR A 71 9.76 -11.39 -10.52
C THR A 71 9.86 -12.16 -11.82
N LYS A 72 9.00 -13.17 -11.99
CA LYS A 72 8.86 -13.93 -13.23
C LYS A 72 7.38 -14.05 -13.56
N SER A 73 6.99 -13.64 -14.77
CA SER A 73 5.61 -13.71 -15.26
C SER A 73 4.60 -13.01 -14.32
N GLY A 74 4.96 -11.86 -13.76
CA GLY A 74 4.11 -11.10 -12.85
C GLY A 74 4.04 -11.62 -11.41
N SER A 75 4.72 -12.72 -11.09
CA SER A 75 4.79 -13.27 -9.73
C SER A 75 6.14 -12.95 -9.09
N ASP A 76 6.09 -12.30 -7.93
CA ASP A 76 7.24 -12.10 -7.06
C ASP A 76 7.51 -13.34 -6.21
N ARG A 77 8.77 -13.75 -6.15
CA ARG A 77 9.23 -14.82 -5.27
C ARG A 77 10.42 -14.35 -4.46
N VAL A 78 10.42 -14.68 -3.17
CA VAL A 78 11.62 -14.54 -2.33
C VAL A 78 12.62 -15.58 -2.79
N VAL A 79 13.78 -15.12 -3.27
CA VAL A 79 14.87 -15.97 -3.75
C VAL A 79 16.01 -16.06 -2.74
N GLY A 80 16.00 -15.20 -1.72
CA GLY A 80 16.95 -15.25 -0.64
C GLY A 80 16.60 -14.28 0.48
N THR A 81 17.09 -14.60 1.67
CA THR A 81 17.01 -13.74 2.86
C THR A 81 18.40 -13.65 3.48
N GLY A 82 18.68 -12.55 4.16
CA GLY A 82 19.96 -12.34 4.81
C GLY A 82 19.83 -11.44 6.02
N GLN A 83 20.75 -11.56 6.97
CA GLN A 83 20.80 -10.70 8.15
C GLN A 83 21.46 -9.33 7.90
N ARG A 84 22.07 -9.15 6.73
CA ARG A 84 22.71 -7.90 6.32
C ARG A 84 22.40 -7.62 4.85
N PRO A 85 22.22 -6.34 4.45
CA PRO A 85 21.90 -5.98 3.07
C PRO A 85 22.85 -6.58 2.02
N GLU A 86 24.14 -6.65 2.32
CA GLU A 86 25.17 -7.13 1.39
C GLU A 86 24.99 -8.62 1.05
N ASN A 87 24.38 -9.39 1.95
CA ASN A 87 24.05 -10.79 1.68
C ASN A 87 22.96 -10.89 0.62
N CYS A 88 22.00 -9.96 0.59
CA CYS A 88 20.96 -9.95 -0.43
C CYS A 88 21.46 -9.48 -1.78
N ASP A 89 22.43 -8.56 -1.80
CA ASP A 89 23.07 -8.13 -3.04
C ASP A 89 23.73 -9.29 -3.78
N ARG A 90 24.30 -10.27 -3.07
CA ARG A 90 24.84 -11.49 -3.68
C ARG A 90 23.79 -12.30 -4.43
N PHE A 91 22.56 -12.39 -3.91
CA PHE A 91 21.47 -13.05 -4.66
C PHE A 91 21.14 -12.29 -5.94
N VAL A 92 21.12 -10.95 -5.88
CA VAL A 92 20.89 -10.11 -7.06
C VAL A 92 21.98 -10.33 -8.10
N ASP A 93 23.24 -10.30 -7.70
CA ASP A 93 24.37 -10.41 -8.62
C ASP A 93 24.45 -11.80 -9.25
N ASN A 94 24.20 -12.87 -8.48
CA ASN A 94 24.14 -14.23 -9.00
C ASN A 94 23.00 -14.42 -10.01
N ILE A 95 21.79 -13.93 -9.70
CA ILE A 95 20.66 -14.04 -10.63
C ILE A 95 20.90 -13.20 -11.87
N LYS A 96 21.44 -11.99 -11.71
CA LYS A 96 21.82 -11.12 -12.82
C LYS A 96 22.82 -11.82 -13.74
N SER A 97 23.90 -12.38 -13.21
CA SER A 97 24.92 -13.11 -13.98
C SER A 97 24.28 -14.26 -14.77
N ASN A 98 23.47 -15.10 -14.11
CA ASN A 98 22.80 -16.22 -14.77
C ASN A 98 21.86 -15.77 -15.90
N LEU A 99 21.21 -14.62 -15.75
CA LEU A 99 20.35 -14.05 -16.79
C LEU A 99 21.19 -13.48 -17.93
N GLU A 100 22.28 -12.78 -17.65
CA GLU A 100 23.21 -12.25 -18.65
C GLU A 100 23.85 -13.39 -19.46
N ASP A 101 24.27 -14.47 -18.80
CA ASP A 101 24.76 -15.70 -19.45
C ASP A 101 23.71 -16.34 -20.36
N ALA A 102 22.43 -16.22 -19.99
CA ALA A 102 21.28 -16.62 -20.82
C ALA A 102 20.85 -15.54 -21.83
N SER A 103 21.74 -14.60 -22.18
CA SER A 103 21.53 -13.52 -23.15
C SER A 103 20.43 -12.51 -22.77
N TRP A 104 20.13 -12.33 -21.49
CA TRP A 104 19.27 -11.24 -21.03
C TRP A 104 20.05 -9.94 -20.91
N GLN A 105 19.40 -8.82 -21.24
CA GLN A 105 19.96 -7.49 -21.04
C GLN A 105 19.52 -6.93 -19.69
N CYS A 106 20.43 -6.89 -18.73
CA CYS A 106 20.15 -6.41 -17.38
C CYS A 106 20.69 -4.99 -17.16
N ARG A 107 19.94 -4.16 -16.43
CA ARG A 107 20.37 -2.82 -16.00
C ARG A 107 19.96 -2.53 -14.57
N SER A 108 20.84 -1.89 -13.81
CA SER A 108 20.51 -1.37 -12.48
C SER A 108 19.68 -0.10 -12.62
N VAL A 109 18.67 0.06 -11.77
CA VAL A 109 17.80 1.23 -11.72
C VAL A 109 18.05 1.94 -10.39
N ALA A 110 18.47 3.20 -10.46
CA ALA A 110 18.86 3.98 -9.28
C ALA A 110 17.67 4.30 -8.36
N GLN A 111 16.49 4.51 -8.92
CA GLN A 111 15.26 4.80 -8.19
C GLN A 111 14.11 4.01 -8.78
N ALA A 112 13.48 3.18 -7.96
CA ALA A 112 12.26 2.47 -8.30
C ALA A 112 11.27 2.64 -7.16
N MET A 113 10.01 2.90 -7.49
CA MET A 113 8.92 2.94 -6.52
C MET A 113 8.07 1.70 -6.71
N ILE A 114 7.89 0.92 -5.65
CA ILE A 114 7.05 -0.27 -5.68
C ILE A 114 5.73 0.08 -5.01
N LEU A 115 4.68 0.12 -5.82
CA LEU A 115 3.32 0.23 -5.33
C LEU A 115 2.88 -1.17 -4.89
N ARG A 116 2.98 -1.45 -3.60
CA ARG A 116 2.39 -2.68 -3.05
C ARG A 116 0.91 -2.41 -2.77
N PRO A 117 -0.01 -3.26 -3.28
CA PRO A 117 -1.36 -3.30 -2.74
C PRO A 117 -1.22 -3.65 -1.25
N GLN A 118 -1.59 -2.73 -0.36
CA GLN A 118 -1.71 -3.06 1.05
C GLN A 118 -2.75 -4.18 1.17
N PRO A 119 -2.46 -5.30 1.87
CA PRO A 119 -3.52 -6.22 2.23
C PRO A 119 -4.55 -5.39 2.99
N ALA A 120 -5.80 -5.40 2.54
CA ALA A 120 -6.88 -4.70 3.23
C ALA A 120 -6.79 -5.10 4.70
N THR A 121 -6.50 -4.13 5.57
CA THR A 121 -6.54 -4.34 7.00
C THR A 121 -7.95 -4.76 7.35
N GLU A 122 -8.15 -6.06 7.58
CA GLU A 122 -9.30 -6.61 8.27
C GLU A 122 -9.22 -6.16 9.74
N ASN A 123 -9.41 -4.86 9.96
CA ASN A 123 -9.74 -4.34 11.27
C ASN A 123 -11.24 -4.58 11.45
N ALA A 124 -11.61 -5.86 11.63
CA ALA A 124 -12.79 -6.18 12.43
C ALA A 124 -12.42 -5.80 13.87
N ALA A 125 -12.72 -4.56 14.23
CA ALA A 125 -12.84 -4.16 15.62
C ALA A 125 -13.89 -5.08 16.25
N SER A 126 -13.46 -6.09 17.02
CA SER A 126 -14.34 -6.83 17.91
C SER A 126 -14.67 -5.92 19.10
N SER A 127 -15.67 -5.07 18.94
CA SER A 127 -16.42 -4.51 20.07
C SER A 127 -17.54 -5.50 20.43
N ASP A 128 -17.22 -6.50 21.24
CA ASP A 128 -18.20 -7.25 22.03
C ASP A 128 -17.91 -6.88 23.50
N SER A 129 -18.54 -5.82 23.98
CA SER A 129 -19.83 -5.83 24.66
C SER A 129 -19.69 -6.23 26.13
N LEU A 130 -19.92 -5.21 26.97
CA LEU A 130 -20.15 -5.29 28.40
C LEU A 130 -21.26 -6.30 28.69
N ILE A 131 -20.99 -7.28 29.56
CA ILE A 131 -22.00 -7.92 30.40
C ILE A 131 -21.46 -7.88 31.83
N GLU A 132 -21.91 -6.89 32.59
CA GLU A 132 -22.29 -7.02 34.01
C GLU A 132 -23.56 -6.17 34.24
#